data_AF-A0A8D0SDI5-F1
#
_entry.id   AF-A0A8D0SDI5-F1
#
_cell.length_a   1.000
_cell.length_b   1.000
_cell.length_c   1.000
_cell.angle_alpha   90.00
_cell.angle_beta   90.00
_cell.angle_gamma   90.00
#
_symmetry.space_group_name_H-M   'P 1'
#
loop_
_entity.id
_entity.type
_entity.pdbx_description
1 polymer ?
#
loop_
_entity_poly.entity_id
_entity_poly.type
_entity_poly.pdbx_seq_one_letter_code
_entity_poly.pdbx_strand_id
1 'polypeptide(L)'
;MEFLGTTQTASYCGPKKVCASVPVAPAPVIQECYQPYYLPGYRYLNSWRPSLFYKVCNVQTCPDEGATCRSALRPPTILPAVRSALFCRYSPHDWDQSNQLQMRGAEASRLWAGRLMGDSMRLMQDKDQLTRQMQEGTCRNLGQRLSDIGFWKSELSYELERLLNENHSLDSIKRRLECAAEELNCPLQVALECLYQREKRIGIDLVHDNVEKNLIREVDLLKCCQEQMRKLAQRIDIQMRDNRDAQHALERDLEDKNSAEFIDEKCLNMRNTSDCISFFHGVEKIDGTISVPETWAKFSNDNIRHSQNMRANSIRLREEAQNLFEVLSDQMWKQFTNTNLAFNARVAEVTDIKNKLQTQLAKTLQEIFQTENTIMLLERSIMAKECPLKVAQTRLECRTRRPNVELCRDIPQFKLVNEVFTIDDTLQTLKLRLRETRDTLQLLLMTKCRLEHELAIKANTLCIDKEKCMGMRKTFPSALCLGICP
;
A
#
# COMPACT_ATOMS: atom_id res chain seq x y z
N MET A 1 28.97 -25.17 39.97
CA MET A 1 28.75 -24.53 41.27
C MET A 1 27.26 -24.55 41.55
N GLU A 2 26.88 -25.47 42.43
CA GLU A 2 25.83 -25.36 43.46
C GLU A 2 25.75 -23.94 44.06
N PHE A 3 24.67 -23.37 44.63
CA PHE A 3 23.31 -23.75 45.03
C PHE A 3 22.60 -22.44 45.54
N LEU A 4 21.32 -22.53 45.92
CA LEU A 4 20.51 -21.65 46.83
C LEU A 4 19.81 -20.42 46.19
N GLY A 5 18.53 -20.13 46.40
CA GLY A 5 17.50 -20.75 47.24
C GLY A 5 16.24 -19.87 47.37
N THR A 6 15.08 -20.53 47.27
CA THR A 6 13.81 -20.34 48.03
C THR A 6 12.98 -19.04 47.99
N THR A 7 11.77 -19.25 47.46
CA THR A 7 10.41 -18.76 47.78
C THR A 7 10.13 -18.09 49.13
N GLN A 8 9.23 -17.09 49.14
CA GLN A 8 8.04 -17.10 50.02
C GLN A 8 6.93 -16.12 49.60
N THR A 9 5.70 -16.61 49.69
CA THR A 9 4.37 -15.98 49.60
C THR A 9 4.03 -15.12 50.82
N ALA A 10 3.33 -14.00 50.64
CA ALA A 10 2.32 -13.50 51.60
C ALA A 10 1.40 -12.43 50.98
N SER A 11 0.09 -12.64 51.13
CA SER A 11 -1.01 -11.68 50.94
C SER A 11 -1.38 -11.10 52.31
N TYR A 12 -1.59 -9.78 52.43
CA TYR A 12 -2.43 -9.18 53.48
C TYR A 12 -2.98 -7.80 53.05
N CYS A 13 -4.24 -7.56 53.41
CA CYS A 13 -5.05 -6.38 53.10
C CYS A 13 -4.85 -5.17 54.04
N GLY A 14 -4.93 -3.95 53.46
CA GLY A 14 -5.44 -2.67 54.05
C GLY A 14 -4.49 -1.85 54.96
N PRO A 15 -4.74 -0.54 55.23
CA PRO A 15 -5.79 0.38 54.75
C PRO A 15 -5.28 1.72 54.13
N LYS A 16 -6.20 2.48 53.54
CA LYS A 16 -6.02 3.82 52.92
C LYS A 16 -5.59 4.91 53.94
N LYS A 17 -4.63 5.77 53.55
CA LYS A 17 -4.65 7.24 53.75
C LYS A 17 -3.53 7.97 52.95
N VAL A 18 -3.99 8.79 52.01
CA VAL A 18 -3.52 10.12 51.53
C VAL A 18 -2.09 10.57 51.89
N CYS A 19 -1.23 10.81 50.88
CA CYS A 19 -0.51 12.08 50.70
C CYS A 19 0.21 12.23 49.34
N ALA A 20 0.07 13.43 48.77
CA ALA A 20 1.01 14.19 47.92
C ALA A 20 1.49 13.63 46.56
N SER A 21 0.88 14.14 45.49
CA SER A 21 1.39 14.17 44.12
C SER A 21 2.38 15.34 43.90
N VAL A 22 3.51 15.05 43.26
CA VAL A 22 4.44 16.02 42.64
C VAL A 22 3.97 16.29 41.19
N PRO A 23 4.13 17.51 40.63
CA PRO A 23 3.27 18.02 39.56
C PRO A 23 3.67 17.58 38.15
N VAL A 24 2.65 17.27 37.35
CA VAL A 24 2.72 17.04 35.91
C VAL A 24 2.68 18.38 35.17
N ALA A 25 3.49 18.50 34.12
CA ALA A 25 3.60 19.68 33.25
C ALA A 25 2.25 20.07 32.60
N PRO A 26 1.97 21.38 32.42
CA PRO A 26 0.71 21.83 31.84
C PRO A 26 0.67 21.61 30.32
N ALA A 27 -0.46 21.05 29.86
CA ALA A 27 -0.90 21.05 28.48
C ALA A 27 -1.14 22.50 27.99
N PRO A 28 -1.04 22.80 26.68
CA PRO A 28 -1.32 24.14 26.18
C PRO A 28 -2.80 24.47 26.40
N VAL A 29 -3.03 25.49 27.23
CA VAL A 29 -4.36 26.06 27.49
C VAL A 29 -4.76 26.88 26.27
N ILE A 30 -5.77 26.40 25.53
CA ILE A 30 -6.51 27.24 24.59
C ILE A 30 -7.27 28.25 25.44
N GLN A 31 -6.92 29.52 25.29
CA GLN A 31 -7.56 30.62 26.00
C GLN A 31 -8.96 30.82 25.42
N GLU A 32 -9.97 30.25 26.08
CA GLU A 32 -11.37 30.53 25.80
C GLU A 32 -11.68 32.00 26.10
N CYS A 33 -11.76 32.82 25.05
CA CYS A 33 -12.35 34.15 25.08
C CYS A 33 -13.63 34.16 24.24
N TYR A 34 -14.61 33.34 24.61
CA TYR A 34 -15.98 33.46 24.08
C TYR A 34 -16.93 33.80 25.22
N GLN A 35 -17.28 35.08 25.34
CA GLN A 35 -18.49 35.48 26.06
C GLN A 35 -19.68 35.36 25.09
N PRO A 36 -20.74 34.60 25.43
CA PRO A 36 -21.95 34.60 24.64
C PRO A 36 -22.66 35.95 24.82
N TYR A 37 -22.63 36.77 23.77
CA TYR A 37 -23.38 38.01 23.71
C TYR A 37 -24.86 37.71 23.43
N TYR A 38 -25.74 38.08 24.35
CA TYR A 38 -27.18 38.13 24.10
C TYR A 38 -27.54 39.47 23.45
N LEU A 39 -28.32 39.42 22.37
CA LEU A 39 -28.87 40.61 21.70
C LEU A 39 -29.85 41.37 22.63
N PRO A 40 -29.69 42.69 22.83
CA PRO A 40 -30.72 43.52 23.44
C PRO A 40 -31.97 43.58 22.55
N GLY A 41 -33.12 43.35 23.17
CA GLY A 41 -34.43 43.22 22.53
C GLY A 41 -34.82 44.37 21.58
N TYR A 42 -35.41 43.97 20.47
CA TYR A 42 -36.06 44.82 19.47
C TYR A 42 -37.27 45.54 20.10
N ARG A 43 -37.35 46.88 19.97
CA ARG A 43 -38.61 47.62 20.12
C ARG A 43 -39.05 48.09 18.73
N TYR A 44 -40.27 47.73 18.37
CA TYR A 44 -40.98 48.23 17.19
C TYR A 44 -40.90 49.76 17.10
N LEU A 45 -40.52 50.28 15.93
CA LEU A 45 -40.69 51.68 15.55
C LEU A 45 -42.18 51.96 15.39
N ASN A 46 -42.83 52.43 16.45
CA ASN A 46 -44.12 53.09 16.31
C ASN A 46 -43.91 54.40 15.55
N SER A 47 -44.62 54.52 14.43
CA SER A 47 -44.68 55.70 13.57
C SER A 47 -44.99 56.93 14.41
N TRP A 48 -44.04 57.86 14.48
CA TRP A 48 -44.21 59.12 15.20
C TRP A 48 -45.31 59.93 14.51
N ARG A 49 -46.46 60.12 15.19
CA ARG A 49 -47.49 61.11 14.83
C ARG A 49 -47.43 62.25 15.84
N PRO A 50 -47.34 63.52 15.41
CA PRO A 50 -47.40 64.63 16.35
C PRO A 50 -48.81 64.72 16.97
N SER A 51 -48.91 64.48 18.27
CA SER A 51 -50.15 64.73 19.04
C SER A 51 -50.33 66.24 19.26
N LEU A 52 -51.54 66.68 18.95
CA LEU A 52 -52.06 68.04 18.90
C LEU A 52 -51.73 68.92 20.12
N PHE A 53 -51.40 70.18 19.84
CA PHE A 53 -51.32 71.30 20.76
C PHE A 53 -52.50 71.36 21.74
N TYR A 54 -52.21 71.44 23.04
CA TYR A 54 -53.21 71.76 24.06
C TYR A 54 -53.57 73.26 23.96
N LYS A 55 -54.70 73.57 23.32
CA LYS A 55 -55.34 74.89 23.39
C LYS A 55 -55.95 75.06 24.78
N VAL A 56 -55.37 75.91 25.62
CA VAL A 56 -56.06 76.44 26.80
C VAL A 56 -57.02 77.53 26.30
N CYS A 57 -58.29 77.17 26.08
CA CYS A 57 -59.39 78.14 25.98
C CYS A 57 -59.83 78.49 27.40
N ASN A 58 -59.75 79.77 27.78
CA ASN A 58 -60.41 80.28 28.98
C ASN A 58 -61.68 81.02 28.53
N VAL A 59 -62.83 80.36 28.67
CA VAL A 59 -64.17 80.92 28.44
C VAL A 59 -65.03 80.56 29.65
N GLN A 60 -65.98 81.46 29.97
CA GLN A 60 -67.16 81.31 30.84
C GLN A 60 -66.96 81.69 32.34
N THR A 61 -67.85 82.44 33.02
CA THR A 61 -69.21 82.95 32.71
C THR A 61 -69.63 83.96 33.79
N CYS A 62 -70.40 85.00 33.45
CA CYS A 62 -71.22 85.79 34.39
C CYS A 62 -72.62 85.16 34.53
N PRO A 63 -73.28 85.24 35.70
CA PRO A 63 -74.71 84.93 35.83
C PRO A 63 -75.57 86.20 35.78
N ASP A 64 -76.70 86.09 35.07
CA ASP A 64 -77.77 87.09 34.93
C ASP A 64 -79.08 86.45 35.43
N GLU A 65 -79.75 87.06 36.41
CA GLU A 65 -81.10 86.68 36.85
C GLU A 65 -81.98 87.92 37.10
N GLY A 66 -83.04 88.03 36.31
CA GLY A 66 -84.43 88.14 36.80
C GLY A 66 -84.92 89.50 37.32
N ALA A 67 -85.58 90.27 36.45
CA ALA A 67 -86.34 91.48 36.79
C ALA A 67 -87.80 91.19 37.21
N THR A 68 -88.37 91.97 38.14
CA THR A 68 -89.80 92.35 38.12
C THR A 68 -90.04 93.70 38.83
N CYS A 69 -91.04 94.43 38.34
CA CYS A 69 -91.18 95.89 38.30
C CYS A 69 -91.83 96.57 39.53
N ARG A 70 -91.60 97.89 39.69
CA ARG A 70 -92.67 98.93 39.77
C ARG A 70 -92.11 100.38 39.65
N SER A 71 -92.80 101.15 38.80
CA SER A 71 -92.68 102.59 38.47
C SER A 71 -92.93 103.50 39.70
N ALA A 72 -92.59 104.80 39.80
CA ALA A 72 -92.48 105.87 38.81
C ALA A 72 -91.75 107.13 39.37
N LEU A 73 -91.40 108.05 38.45
CA LEU A 73 -91.18 109.52 38.61
C LEU A 73 -89.73 110.07 38.66
N ARG A 74 -89.10 110.22 37.48
CA ARG A 74 -88.62 111.51 36.85
C ARG A 74 -87.46 111.28 35.85
N PRO A 75 -87.46 111.93 34.67
CA PRO A 75 -86.33 111.93 33.71
C PRO A 75 -85.47 113.21 33.88
N PRO A 76 -84.41 113.43 33.08
CA PRO A 76 -83.44 112.55 32.43
C PRO A 76 -81.98 113.01 32.77
N THR A 77 -80.94 112.34 32.27
CA THR A 77 -79.80 112.96 31.53
C THR A 77 -78.83 111.85 31.11
N ILE A 78 -78.67 111.72 29.79
CA ILE A 78 -77.77 110.78 29.11
C ILE A 78 -76.34 111.30 29.21
N LEU A 79 -75.42 110.49 29.76
CA LEU A 79 -73.98 110.62 29.55
C LEU A 79 -73.45 109.32 28.90
N PRO A 80 -72.54 109.39 27.91
CA PRO A 80 -72.14 108.25 27.10
C PRO A 80 -71.59 107.06 27.92
N ALA A 81 -72.08 105.86 27.60
CA ALA A 81 -71.67 104.57 28.15
C ALA A 81 -70.26 104.14 27.66
N VAL A 82 -69.25 104.99 27.84
CA VAL A 82 -67.83 104.68 27.58
C VAL A 82 -67.16 104.06 28.82
N ARG A 83 -67.88 103.99 29.95
CA ARG A 83 -67.38 103.34 31.18
C ARG A 83 -67.45 101.82 31.13
N SER A 84 -68.50 101.20 30.55
CA SER A 84 -68.58 99.72 30.50
C SER A 84 -67.52 99.07 29.60
N ALA A 85 -67.01 99.76 28.58
CA ALA A 85 -65.92 99.25 27.74
C ALA A 85 -64.54 99.36 28.40
N LEU A 86 -64.39 100.11 29.49
CA LEU A 86 -63.16 100.18 30.29
C LEU A 86 -63.13 99.10 31.38
N PHE A 87 -64.28 98.67 31.88
CA PHE A 87 -64.40 97.54 32.83
C PHE A 87 -64.29 96.16 32.17
N CYS A 88 -64.39 96.07 30.83
CA CYS A 88 -64.13 94.84 30.04
C CYS A 88 -62.74 94.80 29.39
N ARG A 89 -61.85 95.76 29.70
CA ARG A 89 -60.46 95.75 29.24
C ARG A 89 -59.59 95.13 30.32
N TYR A 90 -58.66 94.28 29.90
CA TYR A 90 -57.62 93.75 30.76
C TYR A 90 -56.95 94.89 31.53
N SER A 91 -56.86 94.78 32.85
CA SER A 91 -56.14 95.76 33.67
C SER A 91 -54.64 95.67 33.37
N PRO A 92 -53.85 96.70 33.70
CA PRO A 92 -52.39 96.60 33.63
C PRO A 92 -51.85 95.38 34.40
N HIS A 93 -52.54 94.97 35.47
CA HIS A 93 -52.22 93.76 36.22
C HIS A 93 -52.54 92.48 35.44
N ASP A 94 -53.67 92.41 34.72
CA ASP A 94 -54.01 91.25 33.88
C ASP A 94 -53.10 91.13 32.65
N TRP A 95 -52.68 92.26 32.07
CA TRP A 95 -51.68 92.32 30.99
C TRP A 95 -50.30 91.87 31.48
N ASP A 96 -49.87 92.34 32.65
CA ASP A 96 -48.61 91.94 33.28
C ASP A 96 -48.64 90.46 33.66
N GLN A 97 -49.74 89.95 34.23
CA GLN A 97 -49.92 88.54 34.56
C GLN A 97 -49.92 87.64 33.31
N SER A 98 -50.60 88.04 32.24
CA SER A 98 -50.61 87.30 30.97
C SER A 98 -49.22 87.28 30.33
N ASN A 99 -48.52 88.41 30.29
CA ASN A 99 -47.15 88.47 29.77
C ASN A 99 -46.16 87.69 30.63
N GLN A 100 -46.29 87.74 31.96
CA GLN A 100 -45.49 86.90 32.87
C GLN A 100 -45.78 85.42 32.64
N LEU A 101 -47.03 85.02 32.37
CA LEU A 101 -47.38 83.64 32.09
C LEU A 101 -46.86 83.16 30.74
N GLN A 102 -46.88 84.02 29.70
CA GLN A 102 -46.25 83.76 28.40
C GLN A 102 -44.72 83.69 28.51
N MET A 103 -44.09 84.59 29.27
CA MET A 103 -42.65 84.57 29.53
C MET A 103 -42.23 83.32 30.30
N ARG A 104 -42.97 82.93 31.36
CA ARG A 104 -42.73 81.68 32.11
C ARG A 104 -42.95 80.44 31.24
N GLY A 105 -43.99 80.43 30.38
CA GLY A 105 -44.25 79.34 29.44
C GLY A 105 -43.17 79.21 28.35
N ALA A 106 -42.69 80.34 27.83
CA ALA A 106 -41.58 80.39 26.89
C ALA A 106 -40.25 79.97 27.54
N GLU A 107 -39.99 80.41 28.77
CA GLU A 107 -38.82 80.00 29.56
C GLU A 107 -38.85 78.51 29.88
N ALA A 108 -39.99 77.96 30.29
CA ALA A 108 -40.16 76.53 30.49
C ALA A 108 -39.90 75.76 29.19
N SER A 109 -40.49 76.18 28.06
CA SER A 109 -40.29 75.55 26.75
C SER A 109 -38.82 75.61 26.31
N ARG A 110 -38.13 76.75 26.55
CA ARG A 110 -36.69 76.92 26.28
C ARG A 110 -35.83 76.01 27.15
N LEU A 111 -36.14 75.86 28.43
CA LEU A 111 -35.43 74.95 29.35
C LEU A 111 -35.65 73.49 28.96
N TRP A 112 -36.88 73.10 28.58
CA TRP A 112 -37.19 71.77 28.07
C TRP A 112 -36.46 71.47 26.75
N ALA A 113 -36.47 72.40 25.80
CA ALA A 113 -35.71 72.28 24.56
C ALA A 113 -34.20 72.20 24.82
N GLY A 114 -33.67 73.02 25.75
CA GLY A 114 -32.26 72.98 26.16
C GLY A 114 -31.85 71.65 26.78
N ARG A 115 -32.69 71.07 27.65
CA ARG A 115 -32.48 69.72 28.19
C ARG A 115 -32.57 68.66 27.11
N LEU A 116 -33.59 68.69 26.25
CA LEU A 116 -33.74 67.73 25.15
C LEU A 116 -32.55 67.79 24.19
N MET A 117 -32.05 68.98 23.83
CA MET A 117 -30.85 69.13 23.00
C MET A 117 -29.60 68.60 23.71
N GLY A 118 -29.42 68.91 24.99
CA GLY A 118 -28.31 68.37 25.80
C GLY A 118 -28.36 66.84 25.92
N ASP A 119 -29.53 66.27 26.16
CA ASP A 119 -29.77 64.82 26.22
C ASP A 119 -29.58 64.17 24.85
N SER A 120 -30.06 64.80 23.78
CA SER A 120 -29.88 64.31 22.41
C SER A 120 -28.42 64.33 21.98
N MET A 121 -27.66 65.39 22.33
CA MET A 121 -26.23 65.48 22.01
C MET A 121 -25.42 64.42 22.76
N ARG A 122 -25.71 64.20 24.05
CA ARG A 122 -25.09 63.12 24.83
C ARG A 122 -25.44 61.75 24.24
N LEU A 123 -26.71 61.51 23.92
CA LEU A 123 -27.15 60.28 23.29
C LEU A 123 -26.44 60.04 21.95
N MET A 124 -26.29 61.07 21.11
CA MET A 124 -25.54 60.98 19.85
C MET A 124 -24.09 60.58 20.11
N GLN A 125 -23.40 61.25 21.04
CA GLN A 125 -22.01 60.92 21.40
C GLN A 125 -21.86 59.48 21.93
N ASP A 126 -22.74 59.07 22.84
CA ASP A 126 -22.75 57.71 23.40
C ASP A 126 -22.97 56.66 22.30
N LYS A 127 -23.90 56.93 21.37
CA LYS A 127 -24.19 56.03 20.24
C LYS A 127 -23.09 56.03 19.18
N ASP A 128 -22.44 57.16 18.93
CA ASP A 128 -21.28 57.26 18.03
C ASP A 128 -20.07 56.50 18.62
N GLN A 129 -19.88 56.58 19.93
CA GLN A 129 -18.86 55.81 20.63
C GLN A 129 -19.16 54.32 20.59
N LEU A 130 -20.40 53.92 20.88
CA LEU A 130 -20.83 52.52 20.80
C LEU A 130 -20.63 51.95 19.39
N THR A 131 -21.01 52.71 18.34
CA THR A 131 -20.83 52.30 16.95
C THR A 131 -19.36 52.06 16.61
N ARG A 132 -18.48 52.99 17.00
CA ARG A 132 -17.03 52.83 16.79
C ARG A 132 -16.46 51.62 17.53
N GLN A 133 -16.83 51.44 18.80
CA GLN A 133 -16.39 50.30 19.61
C GLN A 133 -16.84 48.96 19.00
N MET A 134 -18.08 48.87 18.52
CA MET A 134 -18.60 47.68 17.85
C MET A 134 -17.86 47.39 16.54
N GLN A 135 -17.57 48.42 15.72
CA GLN A 135 -16.81 48.25 14.49
C GLN A 135 -15.37 47.80 14.77
N GLU A 136 -14.67 48.45 15.71
CA GLU A 136 -13.32 48.07 16.12
C GLU A 136 -13.27 46.63 16.66
N GLY A 137 -14.22 46.26 17.52
CA GLY A 137 -14.33 44.90 18.04
C GLY A 137 -14.56 43.87 16.94
N THR A 138 -15.42 44.18 15.97
CA THR A 138 -15.69 43.30 14.82
C THR A 138 -14.47 43.16 13.92
N CYS A 139 -13.75 44.25 13.63
CA CYS A 139 -12.50 44.21 12.87
C CYS A 139 -11.43 43.34 13.56
N ARG A 140 -11.30 43.42 14.89
CA ARG A 140 -10.40 42.52 15.63
C ARG A 140 -10.79 41.07 15.50
N ASN A 141 -12.09 40.75 15.60
CA ASN A 141 -12.59 39.39 15.45
C ASN A 141 -12.39 38.83 14.03
N LEU A 142 -12.58 39.66 12.99
CA LEU A 142 -12.27 39.30 11.60
C LEU A 142 -10.77 39.02 11.39
N GLY A 143 -9.90 39.83 12.00
CA GLY A 143 -8.45 39.58 11.99
C GLY A 143 -8.05 38.26 12.68
N GLN A 144 -8.68 37.94 13.81
CA GLN A 144 -8.50 36.64 14.47
C GLN A 144 -8.97 35.50 13.57
N ARG A 145 -10.15 35.66 12.94
CA ARG A 145 -10.71 34.65 12.04
C ARG A 145 -9.79 34.35 10.86
N LEU A 146 -9.21 35.38 10.23
CA LEU A 146 -8.21 35.21 9.17
C LEU A 146 -6.98 34.45 9.67
N SER A 147 -6.53 34.72 10.89
CA SER A 147 -5.41 33.99 11.49
C SER A 147 -5.75 32.50 11.69
N ASP A 148 -6.95 32.19 12.16
CA ASP A 148 -7.43 30.81 12.32
C ASP A 148 -7.55 30.09 10.97
N ILE A 149 -8.08 30.76 9.94
CA ILE A 149 -8.15 30.22 8.57
C ILE A 149 -6.75 29.93 8.04
N GLY A 150 -5.81 30.87 8.20
CA GLY A 150 -4.42 30.71 7.79
C GLY A 150 -3.73 29.53 8.48
N PHE A 151 -3.99 29.31 9.77
CA PHE A 151 -3.52 28.14 10.50
C PHE A 151 -4.01 26.84 9.86
N TRP A 152 -5.33 26.68 9.68
CA TRP A 152 -5.89 25.45 9.10
C TRP A 152 -5.47 25.23 7.64
N LYS A 153 -5.33 26.28 6.84
CA LYS A 153 -4.78 26.18 5.47
C LYS A 153 -3.36 25.62 5.48
N SER A 154 -2.53 26.08 6.42
CA SER A 154 -1.15 25.61 6.56
C SER A 154 -1.11 24.14 6.94
N GLU A 155 -1.92 23.72 7.93
CA GLU A 155 -2.01 22.33 8.36
C GLU A 155 -2.55 21.40 7.26
N LEU A 156 -3.60 21.81 6.54
CA LEU A 156 -4.17 21.07 5.41
C LEU A 156 -3.16 20.93 4.26
N SER A 157 -2.45 22.01 3.92
CA SER A 157 -1.43 22.00 2.86
C SER A 157 -0.26 21.09 3.22
N TYR A 158 0.19 21.16 4.48
CA TYR A 158 1.26 20.30 4.99
C TYR A 158 0.87 18.82 4.95
N GLU A 159 -0.33 18.48 5.41
CA GLU A 159 -0.82 17.10 5.35
C GLU A 159 -0.97 16.60 3.91
N LEU A 160 -1.50 17.43 3.01
CA LEU A 160 -1.64 17.14 1.59
C LEU A 160 -0.29 16.83 0.93
N GLU A 161 0.74 17.66 1.17
CA GLU A 161 2.09 17.44 0.64
C GLU A 161 2.64 16.09 1.11
N ARG A 162 2.47 15.74 2.39
CA ARG A 162 2.94 14.46 2.90
C ARG A 162 2.17 13.26 2.34
N LEU A 163 0.87 13.40 2.07
CA LEU A 163 0.08 12.38 1.39
C LEU A 163 0.54 12.16 -0.04
N LEU A 164 0.83 13.24 -0.77
CA LEU A 164 1.39 13.17 -2.11
C LEU A 164 2.75 12.48 -2.10
N ASN A 165 3.67 12.85 -1.20
CA ASN A 165 4.99 12.22 -1.10
C ASN A 165 4.90 10.71 -0.78
N GLU A 166 3.98 10.33 0.11
CA GLU A 166 3.72 8.91 0.39
C GLU A 166 3.12 8.19 -0.84
N ASN A 167 2.20 8.81 -1.58
CA ASN A 167 1.64 8.25 -2.82
C ASN A 167 2.72 7.97 -3.87
N HIS A 168 3.68 8.89 -4.06
CA HIS A 168 4.79 8.67 -4.99
C HIS A 168 5.68 7.49 -4.54
N SER A 169 5.95 7.39 -3.23
CA SER A 169 6.72 6.28 -2.66
C SER A 169 5.98 4.94 -2.82
N LEU A 170 4.66 4.95 -2.66
CA LEU A 170 3.80 3.79 -2.81
C LEU A 170 3.67 3.34 -4.28
N ASP A 171 3.56 4.28 -5.22
CA ASP A 171 3.59 3.98 -6.67
C ASP A 171 4.93 3.37 -7.11
N SER A 172 6.04 3.89 -6.57
CA SER A 172 7.38 3.34 -6.84
C SER A 172 7.50 1.87 -6.40
N ILE A 173 7.04 1.53 -5.18
CA ILE A 173 7.10 0.12 -4.72
C ILE A 173 6.13 -0.78 -5.49
N LYS A 174 4.96 -0.27 -5.90
CA LYS A 174 4.00 -1.01 -6.74
C LYS A 174 4.65 -1.40 -8.06
N ARG A 175 5.25 -0.44 -8.76
CA ARG A 175 5.96 -0.71 -10.02
C ARG A 175 7.10 -1.71 -9.84
N ARG A 176 7.86 -1.59 -8.75
CA ARG A 176 8.92 -2.57 -8.42
C ARG A 176 8.37 -3.98 -8.22
N LEU A 177 7.22 -4.15 -7.56
CA LEU A 177 6.57 -5.46 -7.39
C LEU A 177 6.11 -6.05 -8.73
N GLU A 178 5.50 -5.22 -9.59
CA GLU A 178 5.03 -5.63 -10.92
C GLU A 178 6.20 -6.02 -11.83
N CYS A 179 7.24 -5.19 -11.91
CA CYS A 179 8.45 -5.48 -12.67
C CYS A 179 9.15 -6.75 -12.17
N ALA A 180 9.32 -6.90 -10.84
CA ALA A 180 9.94 -8.10 -10.28
C ALA A 180 9.14 -9.37 -10.62
N ALA A 181 7.81 -9.31 -10.57
CA ALA A 181 6.97 -10.44 -10.96
C ALA A 181 7.12 -10.81 -12.45
N GLU A 182 7.31 -9.82 -13.33
CA GLU A 182 7.56 -10.04 -14.75
C GLU A 182 8.97 -10.61 -15.01
N GLU A 183 9.99 -10.12 -14.32
CA GLU A 183 11.37 -10.59 -14.44
C GLU A 183 11.51 -12.08 -14.08
N LEU A 184 10.67 -12.60 -13.18
CA LEU A 184 10.62 -14.03 -12.83
C LEU A 184 10.15 -14.93 -13.99
N ASN A 185 9.63 -14.39 -15.08
CA ASN A 185 9.28 -15.21 -16.26
C ASN A 185 10.52 -15.85 -16.89
N CYS A 186 11.66 -15.17 -16.89
CA CYS A 186 12.91 -15.67 -17.46
C CYS A 186 13.42 -16.93 -16.72
N PRO A 187 13.66 -16.92 -15.39
CA PRO A 187 14.05 -18.13 -14.67
C PRO A 187 13.01 -19.23 -14.71
N LEU A 188 11.71 -18.88 -14.71
CA LEU A 188 10.65 -19.84 -14.86
C LEU A 188 10.75 -20.58 -16.20
N GLN A 189 11.00 -19.85 -17.29
CA GLN A 189 11.22 -20.44 -18.60
C GLN A 189 12.47 -21.32 -18.64
N VAL A 190 13.56 -20.91 -18.00
CA VAL A 190 14.78 -21.74 -17.90
C VAL A 190 14.51 -23.04 -17.17
N ALA A 191 13.79 -23.01 -16.04
CA ALA A 191 13.45 -24.22 -15.28
C ALA A 191 12.54 -25.16 -16.09
N LEU A 192 11.54 -24.61 -16.78
CA LEU A 192 10.66 -25.37 -17.67
C LEU A 192 11.42 -25.97 -18.86
N GLU A 193 12.30 -25.21 -19.49
CA GLU A 193 13.12 -25.69 -20.61
C GLU A 193 14.10 -26.78 -20.14
N CYS A 194 14.64 -26.70 -18.92
CA CYS A 194 15.42 -27.78 -18.33
C CYS A 194 14.62 -29.08 -18.19
N LEU A 195 13.36 -28.99 -17.72
CA LEU A 195 12.47 -30.15 -17.65
C LEU A 195 12.21 -30.72 -19.06
N TYR A 196 11.90 -29.85 -20.03
CA TYR A 196 11.66 -30.25 -21.42
C TYR A 196 12.87 -30.91 -22.08
N GLN A 197 14.09 -30.41 -21.85
CA GLN A 197 15.31 -31.05 -22.38
C GLN A 197 15.57 -32.41 -21.73
N ARG A 198 15.23 -32.57 -20.45
CA ARG A 198 15.39 -33.84 -19.72
C ARG A 198 14.41 -34.93 -20.15
N GLU A 199 13.25 -34.56 -20.67
CA GLU A 199 12.31 -35.49 -21.31
C GLU A 199 12.93 -36.19 -22.54
N LYS A 200 13.98 -35.62 -23.13
CA LYS A 200 14.67 -36.17 -24.31
C LYS A 200 15.73 -37.22 -23.96
N ARG A 201 15.85 -37.62 -22.69
CA ARG A 201 16.70 -38.73 -22.28
C ARG A 201 16.12 -40.05 -22.76
N ILE A 202 16.98 -41.04 -22.91
CA ILE A 202 16.64 -42.29 -23.59
C ILE A 202 16.67 -43.46 -22.60
N GLY A 203 15.64 -44.30 -22.65
CA GLY A 203 15.58 -45.56 -21.94
C GLY A 203 15.63 -45.38 -20.42
N ILE A 204 16.49 -46.17 -19.76
CA ILE A 204 16.58 -46.21 -18.29
C ILE A 204 17.11 -44.91 -17.67
N ASP A 205 17.63 -43.97 -18.45
CA ASP A 205 18.13 -42.67 -17.94
C ASP A 205 17.01 -41.61 -17.82
N LEU A 206 15.84 -41.85 -18.41
CA LEU A 206 14.63 -41.06 -18.18
C LEU A 206 14.03 -41.43 -16.82
N VAL A 207 14.63 -40.87 -15.76
CA VAL A 207 14.30 -41.19 -14.37
C VAL A 207 13.88 -39.95 -13.61
N HIS A 208 12.83 -40.10 -12.82
CA HIS A 208 12.35 -39.11 -11.86
C HIS A 208 13.30 -38.97 -10.65
N ASP A 209 14.35 -38.18 -10.84
CA ASP A 209 15.46 -38.03 -9.91
C ASP A 209 15.41 -36.74 -9.08
N ASN A 210 16.45 -36.51 -8.28
CA ASN A 210 16.54 -35.31 -7.44
C ASN A 210 16.60 -34.02 -8.25
N VAL A 211 17.14 -34.04 -9.48
CA VAL A 211 17.19 -32.84 -10.32
C VAL A 211 15.78 -32.48 -10.78
N GLU A 212 15.02 -33.47 -11.27
CA GLU A 212 13.65 -33.25 -11.72
C GLU A 212 12.74 -32.78 -10.58
N LYS A 213 12.85 -33.40 -9.40
CA LYS A 213 12.13 -32.96 -8.19
C LYS A 213 12.45 -31.51 -7.82
N ASN A 214 13.71 -31.10 -7.91
CA ASN A 214 14.12 -29.74 -7.60
C ASN A 214 13.67 -28.73 -8.67
N LEU A 215 13.71 -29.10 -9.94
CA LEU A 215 13.19 -28.27 -11.03
C LEU A 215 11.69 -28.04 -10.92
N ILE A 216 10.90 -29.07 -10.59
CA ILE A 216 9.44 -28.92 -10.37
C ILE A 216 9.18 -27.98 -9.19
N ARG A 217 9.88 -28.16 -8.07
CA ARG A 217 9.78 -27.26 -6.92
C ARG A 217 10.22 -25.83 -7.24
N GLU A 218 11.24 -25.66 -8.08
CA GLU A 218 11.69 -24.35 -8.55
C GLU A 218 10.61 -23.66 -9.39
N VAL A 219 9.97 -24.38 -10.32
CA VAL A 219 8.83 -23.87 -11.11
C VAL A 219 7.67 -23.44 -10.22
N ASP A 220 7.28 -24.28 -9.25
CA ASP A 220 6.16 -23.99 -8.34
C ASP A 220 6.48 -22.79 -7.43
N LEU A 221 7.70 -22.72 -6.92
CA LEU A 221 8.16 -21.60 -6.10
C LEU A 221 8.12 -20.29 -6.89
N LEU A 222 8.67 -20.27 -8.12
CA LEU A 222 8.70 -19.07 -8.95
C LEU A 222 7.29 -18.56 -9.26
N LYS A 223 6.36 -19.45 -9.60
CA LYS A 223 4.93 -19.09 -9.79
C LYS A 223 4.30 -18.54 -8.51
N CYS A 224 4.61 -19.14 -7.36
CA CYS A 224 4.13 -18.69 -6.05
C CYS A 224 4.67 -17.28 -5.72
N CYS A 225 5.96 -17.02 -5.97
CA CYS A 225 6.58 -15.69 -5.80
C CYS A 225 5.87 -14.64 -6.66
N GLN A 226 5.67 -14.93 -7.96
CA GLN A 226 4.96 -14.03 -8.87
C GLN A 226 3.56 -13.69 -8.37
N GLU A 227 2.81 -14.68 -7.90
CA GLU A 227 1.45 -14.47 -7.41
C GLU A 227 1.43 -13.63 -6.14
N GLN A 228 2.35 -13.87 -5.20
CA GLN A 228 2.46 -13.06 -3.98
C GLN A 228 2.77 -11.59 -4.28
N MET A 229 3.71 -11.33 -5.20
CA MET A 229 4.04 -9.96 -5.62
C MET A 229 2.85 -9.27 -6.29
N ARG A 230 2.14 -9.94 -7.20
CA ARG A 230 0.94 -9.39 -7.87
C ARG A 230 -0.19 -9.11 -6.89
N LYS A 231 -0.45 -10.01 -5.94
CA LYS A 231 -1.46 -9.81 -4.88
C LYS A 231 -1.16 -8.59 -4.02
N LEU A 232 0.11 -8.38 -3.65
CA LEU A 232 0.49 -7.20 -2.89
C LEU A 232 0.38 -5.92 -3.71
N ALA A 233 0.78 -5.94 -4.99
CA ALA A 233 0.59 -4.81 -5.91
C ALA A 233 -0.90 -4.43 -6.07
N GLN A 234 -1.81 -5.41 -6.13
CA GLN A 234 -3.26 -5.17 -6.15
C GLN A 234 -3.78 -4.53 -4.86
N ARG A 235 -3.28 -4.96 -3.69
CA ARG A 235 -3.63 -4.33 -2.41
C ARG A 235 -3.13 -2.88 -2.35
N ILE A 236 -1.94 -2.63 -2.87
CA ILE A 236 -1.40 -1.26 -2.99
C ILE A 236 -2.26 -0.41 -3.92
N ASP A 237 -2.73 -0.95 -5.05
CA ASP A 237 -3.63 -0.25 -5.97
C ASP A 237 -4.95 0.19 -5.32
N ILE A 238 -5.51 -0.66 -4.45
CA ILE A 238 -6.69 -0.30 -3.64
C ILE A 238 -6.35 0.84 -2.68
N GLN A 239 -5.23 0.73 -1.94
CA GLN A 239 -4.81 1.80 -1.02
C GLN A 239 -4.55 3.13 -1.74
N MET A 240 -4.01 3.10 -2.95
CA MET A 240 -3.80 4.31 -3.76
C MET A 240 -5.12 5.01 -4.12
N ARG A 241 -6.21 4.25 -4.32
CA ARG A 241 -7.56 4.81 -4.52
C ARG A 241 -8.08 5.47 -3.24
N ASP A 242 -7.94 4.81 -2.09
CA ASP A 242 -8.33 5.38 -0.80
C ASP A 242 -7.53 6.67 -0.49
N ASN A 243 -6.24 6.68 -0.82
CA ASN A 243 -5.40 7.87 -0.70
C ASN A 243 -5.87 9.00 -1.64
N ARG A 244 -6.39 8.67 -2.83
CA ARG A 244 -6.92 9.66 -3.77
C ARG A 244 -8.20 10.30 -3.25
N ASP A 245 -9.06 9.54 -2.59
CA ASP A 245 -10.26 10.06 -1.95
C ASP A 245 -9.92 11.02 -0.78
N ALA A 246 -8.95 10.64 0.05
CA ALA A 246 -8.43 11.50 1.11
C ALA A 246 -7.78 12.79 0.56
N GLN A 247 -7.02 12.68 -0.53
CA GLN A 247 -6.45 13.82 -1.24
C GLN A 247 -7.55 14.79 -1.67
N HIS A 248 -8.60 14.30 -2.33
CA HIS A 248 -9.71 15.13 -2.79
C HIS A 248 -10.48 15.80 -1.64
N ALA A 249 -10.60 15.14 -0.49
CA ALA A 249 -11.21 15.75 0.69
C ALA A 249 -10.38 16.94 1.21
N LEU A 250 -9.05 16.80 1.28
CA LEU A 250 -8.15 17.89 1.69
C LEU A 250 -8.15 19.05 0.70
N GLU A 251 -8.13 18.75 -0.61
CA GLU A 251 -8.16 19.77 -1.67
C GLU A 251 -9.44 20.62 -1.62
N ARG A 252 -10.60 19.99 -1.44
CA ARG A 252 -11.88 20.70 -1.31
C ARG A 252 -11.93 21.57 -0.05
N ASP A 253 -11.48 21.03 1.08
CA ASP A 253 -11.44 21.81 2.33
C ASP A 253 -10.52 23.03 2.17
N LEU A 254 -9.37 22.87 1.52
CA LEU A 254 -8.47 23.98 1.22
C LEU A 254 -9.11 25.03 0.30
N GLU A 255 -9.86 24.62 -0.73
CA GLU A 255 -10.62 25.51 -1.62
C GLU A 255 -11.68 26.31 -0.85
N ASP A 256 -12.44 25.66 0.04
CA ASP A 256 -13.42 26.32 0.91
C ASP A 256 -12.74 27.34 1.84
N LYS A 257 -11.58 27.00 2.41
CA LYS A 257 -10.80 27.91 3.26
C LYS A 257 -10.24 29.09 2.48
N ASN A 258 -9.78 28.90 1.25
CA ASN A 258 -9.34 29.99 0.37
C ASN A 258 -10.48 30.95 0.04
N SER A 259 -11.67 30.41 -0.25
CA SER A 259 -12.87 31.21 -0.52
C SER A 259 -13.30 32.01 0.72
N ALA A 260 -13.26 31.39 1.90
CA ALA A 260 -13.56 32.05 3.18
C ALA A 260 -12.56 33.16 3.50
N GLU A 261 -11.26 32.92 3.31
CA GLU A 261 -10.20 33.92 3.50
C GLU A 261 -10.42 35.13 2.61
N PHE A 262 -10.72 34.93 1.32
CA PHE A 262 -10.98 36.03 0.39
C PHE A 262 -12.18 36.89 0.80
N ILE A 263 -13.25 36.25 1.28
CA ILE A 263 -14.45 36.96 1.77
C ILE A 263 -14.11 37.74 3.04
N ASP A 264 -13.45 37.11 4.02
CA ASP A 264 -13.13 37.72 5.31
C ASP A 264 -12.09 38.85 5.17
N GLU A 265 -11.12 38.72 4.26
CA GLU A 265 -10.16 39.77 3.92
C GLU A 265 -10.88 40.97 3.27
N LYS A 266 -11.82 40.71 2.35
CA LYS A 266 -12.64 41.77 1.77
C LYS A 266 -13.46 42.48 2.85
N CYS A 267 -14.08 41.74 3.78
CA CYS A 267 -14.85 42.27 4.90
C CYS A 267 -13.99 43.11 5.86
N LEU A 268 -12.80 42.62 6.23
CA LEU A 268 -11.87 43.35 7.10
C LEU A 268 -11.42 44.69 6.48
N ASN A 269 -11.30 44.74 5.15
CA ASN A 269 -10.87 45.92 4.41
C ASN A 269 -12.01 46.92 4.09
N MET A 270 -13.27 46.60 4.39
CA MET A 270 -14.39 47.52 4.15
C MET A 270 -14.33 48.73 5.09
N ARG A 271 -14.68 49.91 4.56
CA ARG A 271 -14.78 51.17 5.31
C ARG A 271 -16.18 51.75 5.17
N ASN A 272 -16.55 52.65 6.08
CA ASN A 272 -17.84 53.35 6.04
C ASN A 272 -18.07 54.18 4.76
N THR A 273 -16.99 54.45 4.01
CA THR A 273 -17.00 55.19 2.73
C THR A 273 -16.78 54.28 1.52
N SER A 274 -16.85 52.95 1.68
CA SER A 274 -16.68 52.01 0.58
C SER A 274 -17.90 51.99 -0.34
N ASP A 275 -17.70 52.03 -1.66
CA ASP A 275 -18.79 52.09 -2.65
C ASP A 275 -19.69 50.84 -2.70
N CYS A 276 -19.24 49.73 -2.11
CA CYS A 276 -19.91 48.42 -2.14
C CYS A 276 -20.77 48.11 -0.89
N ILE A 277 -21.03 49.10 -0.02
CA ILE A 277 -21.90 48.93 1.15
C ILE A 277 -23.37 49.15 0.78
N SER A 278 -24.27 48.36 1.36
CA SER A 278 -25.72 48.42 1.10
C SER A 278 -26.51 47.86 2.27
N PHE A 279 -27.79 48.20 2.37
CA PHE A 279 -28.68 47.63 3.39
C PHE A 279 -29.25 46.30 2.91
N PHE A 280 -29.11 45.25 3.73
CA PHE A 280 -29.65 43.93 3.48
C PHE A 280 -30.65 43.58 4.59
N HIS A 281 -31.80 42.99 4.25
CA HIS A 281 -32.84 42.60 5.21
C HIS A 281 -32.73 41.10 5.54
N GLY A 282 -32.89 40.74 6.82
CA GLY A 282 -32.97 39.35 7.27
C GLY A 282 -31.63 38.66 7.54
N VAL A 283 -30.50 39.34 7.30
CA VAL A 283 -29.13 38.84 7.57
C VAL A 283 -28.81 38.80 9.07
N GLU A 284 -29.57 39.54 9.86
CA GLU A 284 -29.49 39.58 11.33
C GLU A 284 -30.07 38.32 12.00
N LYS A 285 -30.74 37.45 11.24
CA LYS A 285 -31.30 36.20 11.77
C LYS A 285 -30.21 35.13 11.79
N ILE A 286 -29.96 34.57 12.97
CA ILE A 286 -29.05 33.43 13.13
C ILE A 286 -29.77 32.16 12.67
N ASP A 287 -29.21 31.47 11.70
CA ASP A 287 -29.63 30.13 11.32
C ASP A 287 -28.97 29.11 12.26
N GLY A 288 -29.76 28.34 13.00
CA GLY A 288 -29.25 27.33 13.93
C GLY A 288 -28.70 26.07 13.25
N THR A 289 -28.79 25.96 11.92
CA THR A 289 -28.33 24.79 11.15
C THR A 289 -26.92 24.94 10.57
N ILE A 290 -26.29 26.12 10.73
CA ILE A 290 -24.94 26.40 10.21
C ILE A 290 -23.84 25.96 11.18
N SER A 291 -22.63 25.80 10.66
CA SER A 291 -21.46 25.40 11.45
C SER A 291 -21.03 26.46 12.47
N VAL A 292 -20.61 26.00 13.65
CA VAL A 292 -19.94 26.81 14.68
C VAL A 292 -18.41 26.61 14.63
N PRO A 293 -17.60 27.51 15.20
CA PRO A 293 -16.13 27.43 15.15
C PRO A 293 -15.57 26.07 15.57
N GLU A 294 -16.15 25.44 16.60
CA GLU A 294 -15.73 24.13 17.10
C GLU A 294 -15.97 23.04 16.05
N THR A 295 -17.15 23.04 15.42
CA THR A 295 -17.49 22.07 14.37
C THR A 295 -16.67 22.31 13.08
N TRP A 296 -16.35 23.57 12.77
CA TRP A 296 -15.52 23.95 11.63
C TRP A 296 -14.06 23.50 11.80
N ALA A 297 -13.47 23.74 12.97
CA ALA A 297 -12.12 23.29 13.29
C ALA A 297 -12.05 21.75 13.31
N LYS A 298 -13.07 21.10 13.89
CA LYS A 298 -13.18 19.65 13.92
C LYS A 298 -13.25 19.05 12.52
N PHE A 299 -13.97 19.66 11.58
CA PHE A 299 -14.06 19.18 10.19
C PHE A 299 -12.67 19.09 9.54
N SER A 300 -11.88 20.16 9.58
CA SER A 300 -10.53 20.18 9.03
C SER A 300 -9.62 19.16 9.72
N ASN A 301 -9.72 19.07 11.05
CA ASN A 301 -8.96 18.09 11.83
C ASN A 301 -9.33 16.64 11.50
N ASP A 302 -10.62 16.35 11.26
CA ASP A 302 -11.10 15.02 10.89
C ASP A 302 -10.59 14.61 9.50
N ASN A 303 -10.56 15.54 8.54
CA ASN A 303 -9.96 15.32 7.22
C ASN A 303 -8.46 15.01 7.32
N ILE A 304 -7.72 15.78 8.12
CA ILE A 304 -6.29 15.55 8.37
C ILE A 304 -6.07 14.17 9.00
N ARG A 305 -6.84 13.82 10.04
CA ARG A 305 -6.75 12.52 10.70
C ARG A 305 -7.06 11.35 9.76
N HIS A 306 -8.04 11.52 8.88
CA HIS A 306 -8.35 10.53 7.85
C HIS A 306 -7.17 10.32 6.90
N SER A 307 -6.57 11.40 6.38
CA SER A 307 -5.34 11.33 5.57
C SER A 307 -4.18 10.66 6.30
N GLN A 308 -3.95 10.99 7.56
CA GLN A 308 -2.91 10.37 8.38
C GLN A 308 -3.09 8.85 8.51
N ASN A 309 -4.33 8.39 8.66
CA ASN A 309 -4.64 6.95 8.69
C ASN A 309 -4.33 6.28 7.33
N MET A 310 -4.70 6.92 6.22
CA MET A 310 -4.40 6.44 4.87
C MET A 310 -2.88 6.34 4.62
N ARG A 311 -2.11 7.32 5.08
CA ARG A 311 -0.65 7.28 5.01
C ARG A 311 -0.05 6.19 5.89
N ALA A 312 -0.56 6.00 7.11
CA ALA A 312 -0.10 4.92 7.98
C ALA A 312 -0.30 3.54 7.34
N ASN A 313 -1.44 3.32 6.67
CA ASN A 313 -1.69 2.08 5.92
C ASN A 313 -0.74 1.93 4.73
N SER A 314 -0.47 3.02 4.01
CA SER A 314 0.48 3.05 2.89
C SER A 314 1.90 2.67 3.32
N ILE A 315 2.38 3.24 4.43
CA ILE A 315 3.70 2.93 5.02
C ILE A 315 3.78 1.43 5.36
N ARG A 316 2.75 0.88 6.00
CA ARG A 316 2.70 -0.56 6.35
C ARG A 316 2.76 -1.46 5.11
N LEU A 317 2.09 -1.10 4.02
CA LEU A 317 2.16 -1.85 2.76
C LEU A 317 3.55 -1.78 2.13
N ARG A 318 4.24 -0.64 2.23
CA ARG A 318 5.63 -0.52 1.76
C ARG A 318 6.59 -1.40 2.57
N GLU A 319 6.43 -1.42 3.89
CA GLU A 319 7.20 -2.31 4.77
C GLU A 319 6.92 -3.79 4.47
N GLU A 320 5.65 -4.15 4.26
CA GLU A 320 5.27 -5.51 3.84
C GLU A 320 5.93 -5.89 2.51
N ALA A 321 5.97 -4.97 1.54
CA ALA A 321 6.62 -5.20 0.25
C ALA A 321 8.13 -5.39 0.39
N GLN A 322 8.80 -4.60 1.22
CA GLN A 322 10.23 -4.75 1.47
C GLN A 322 10.55 -6.11 2.11
N ASN A 323 9.79 -6.50 3.12
CA ASN A 323 9.93 -7.82 3.76
C ASN A 323 9.66 -8.96 2.77
N LEU A 324 8.65 -8.80 1.90
CA LEU A 324 8.33 -9.77 0.87
C LEU A 324 9.51 -9.95 -0.11
N PHE A 325 10.15 -8.88 -0.56
CA PHE A 325 11.33 -8.97 -1.42
C PHE A 325 12.45 -9.77 -0.77
N GLU A 326 12.76 -9.51 0.50
CA GLU A 326 13.82 -10.21 1.23
C GLU A 326 13.51 -11.71 1.38
N VAL A 327 12.28 -12.05 1.78
CA VAL A 327 11.85 -13.43 1.96
C VAL A 327 11.86 -14.20 0.64
N LEU A 328 11.28 -13.63 -0.42
CA LEU A 328 11.20 -14.32 -1.72
C LEU A 328 12.58 -14.46 -2.35
N SER A 329 13.44 -13.44 -2.22
CA SER A 329 14.83 -13.47 -2.68
C SER A 329 15.60 -14.66 -2.09
N ASP A 330 15.56 -14.80 -0.77
CA ASP A 330 16.23 -15.88 -0.06
C ASP A 330 15.69 -17.27 -0.47
N GLN A 331 14.37 -17.40 -0.58
CA GLN A 331 13.74 -18.66 -1.03
C GLN A 331 14.16 -19.04 -2.45
N MET A 332 14.12 -18.09 -3.39
CA MET A 332 14.52 -18.32 -4.79
C MET A 332 16.00 -18.68 -4.88
N TRP A 333 16.87 -17.98 -4.15
CA TRP A 333 18.30 -18.27 -4.13
C TRP A 333 18.61 -19.66 -3.58
N LYS A 334 17.97 -20.04 -2.46
CA LYS A 334 18.10 -21.38 -1.87
C LYS A 334 17.65 -22.46 -2.83
N GLN A 335 16.49 -22.28 -3.47
CA GLN A 335 15.96 -23.28 -4.40
C GLN A 335 16.80 -23.40 -5.67
N PHE A 336 17.28 -22.29 -6.23
CA PHE A 336 18.21 -22.29 -7.35
C PHE A 336 19.48 -23.06 -6.99
N THR A 337 20.07 -22.78 -5.82
CA THR A 337 21.29 -23.45 -5.34
C THR A 337 21.07 -24.95 -5.16
N ASN A 338 19.98 -25.36 -4.51
CA ASN A 338 19.63 -26.77 -4.33
C ASN A 338 19.50 -27.49 -5.67
N THR A 339 18.87 -26.86 -6.66
CA THR A 339 18.69 -27.43 -8.00
C THR A 339 20.02 -27.59 -8.72
N ASN A 340 20.92 -26.60 -8.66
CA ASN A 340 22.24 -26.69 -9.28
C ASN A 340 23.16 -27.70 -8.57
N LEU A 341 23.07 -27.83 -7.25
CA LEU A 341 23.76 -28.88 -6.51
C LEU A 341 23.28 -30.27 -6.93
N ALA A 342 21.96 -30.45 -7.10
CA ALA A 342 21.41 -31.71 -7.61
C ALA A 342 21.91 -32.01 -9.03
N PHE A 343 21.98 -31.02 -9.92
CA PHE A 343 22.55 -31.18 -11.26
C PHE A 343 24.01 -31.61 -11.20
N ASN A 344 24.84 -30.92 -10.40
CA ASN A 344 26.26 -31.25 -10.27
C ASN A 344 26.48 -32.67 -9.74
N ALA A 345 25.70 -33.08 -8.73
CA ALA A 345 25.74 -34.44 -8.22
C ALA A 345 25.36 -35.47 -9.30
N ARG A 346 24.25 -35.23 -10.02
CA ARG A 346 23.80 -36.14 -11.08
C ARG A 346 24.80 -36.24 -12.25
N VAL A 347 25.39 -35.11 -12.67
CA VAL A 347 26.43 -35.10 -13.71
C VAL A 347 27.66 -35.88 -13.26
N ALA A 348 28.08 -35.75 -12.00
CA ALA A 348 29.18 -36.53 -11.44
C ALA A 348 28.89 -38.04 -11.43
N GLU A 349 27.70 -38.43 -10.95
CA GLU A 349 27.25 -39.84 -10.95
C GLU A 349 27.26 -40.44 -12.36
N VAL A 350 26.64 -39.78 -13.35
CA VAL A 350 26.58 -40.28 -14.72
C VAL A 350 27.96 -40.33 -15.37
N THR A 351 28.84 -39.38 -15.04
CA THR A 351 30.24 -39.37 -15.53
C THR A 351 31.02 -40.56 -14.96
N ASP A 352 30.88 -40.86 -13.68
CA ASP A 352 31.53 -42.02 -13.05
C ASP A 352 31.06 -43.35 -13.69
N ILE A 353 29.74 -43.52 -13.88
CA ILE A 353 29.19 -44.70 -14.55
C ILE A 353 29.70 -44.80 -15.99
N LYS A 354 29.74 -43.69 -16.73
CA LYS A 354 30.30 -43.67 -18.10
C LYS A 354 31.77 -44.12 -18.11
N ASN A 355 32.60 -43.62 -17.20
CA ASN A 355 34.01 -44.00 -17.11
C ASN A 355 34.19 -45.49 -16.77
N LYS A 356 33.34 -46.03 -15.87
CA LYS A 356 33.31 -47.46 -15.55
C LYS A 356 32.93 -48.31 -16.78
N LEU A 357 31.91 -47.90 -17.54
CA LEU A 357 31.50 -48.57 -18.77
C LEU A 357 32.59 -48.53 -19.85
N GLN A 358 33.29 -47.40 -20.01
CA GLN A 358 34.44 -47.29 -20.92
C GLN A 358 35.56 -48.25 -20.53
N THR A 359 35.84 -48.37 -19.23
CA THR A 359 36.84 -49.32 -18.71
C THR A 359 36.44 -50.77 -19.00
N GLN A 360 35.17 -51.12 -18.82
CA GLN A 360 34.67 -52.47 -19.13
C GLN A 360 34.71 -52.77 -20.64
N LEU A 361 34.40 -51.79 -21.48
CA LEU A 361 34.52 -51.92 -22.93
C LEU A 361 35.98 -52.19 -23.34
N ALA A 362 36.95 -51.46 -22.79
CA ALA A 362 38.36 -51.67 -23.06
C ALA A 362 38.82 -53.09 -22.67
N LYS A 363 38.38 -53.60 -21.51
CA LYS A 363 38.65 -54.98 -21.08
C LYS A 363 38.03 -56.01 -22.02
N THR A 364 36.77 -55.80 -22.42
CA THR A 364 36.06 -56.69 -23.36
C THR A 364 36.77 -56.73 -24.72
N LEU A 365 37.26 -55.59 -25.22
CA LEU A 365 38.04 -55.52 -26.47
C LEU A 365 39.37 -56.28 -26.36
N GLN A 366 40.05 -56.19 -25.21
CA GLN A 366 41.27 -56.95 -24.95
C GLN A 366 40.99 -58.46 -24.93
N GLU A 367 39.90 -58.90 -24.29
CA GLU A 367 39.48 -60.30 -24.26
C GLU A 367 39.09 -60.82 -25.64
N ILE A 368 38.41 -60.00 -26.46
CA ILE A 368 38.13 -60.31 -27.88
C ILE A 368 39.43 -60.60 -28.62
N PHE A 369 40.41 -59.70 -28.54
CA PHE A 369 41.70 -59.88 -29.20
C PHE A 369 42.43 -61.15 -28.72
N GLN A 370 42.43 -61.43 -27.42
CA GLN A 370 43.02 -62.66 -26.86
C GLN A 370 42.30 -63.92 -27.34
N THR A 371 40.97 -63.87 -27.45
CA THR A 371 40.14 -64.98 -27.93
C THR A 371 40.36 -65.24 -29.42
N GLU A 372 40.46 -64.19 -30.24
CA GLU A 372 40.80 -64.30 -31.68
C GLU A 372 42.20 -64.92 -31.88
N ASN A 373 43.19 -64.51 -31.09
CA ASN A 373 44.51 -65.14 -31.11
C ASN A 373 44.45 -66.62 -30.71
N THR A 374 43.63 -66.95 -29.71
CA THR A 374 43.44 -68.34 -29.28
C THR A 374 42.79 -69.19 -30.39
N ILE A 375 41.80 -68.64 -31.10
CA ILE A 375 41.19 -69.27 -32.28
C ILE A 375 42.26 -69.56 -33.34
N MET A 376 43.10 -68.56 -33.67
CA MET A 376 44.20 -68.73 -34.65
C MET A 376 45.17 -69.84 -34.24
N LEU A 377 45.56 -69.89 -32.96
CA LEU A 377 46.46 -70.92 -32.43
C LEU A 377 45.82 -72.31 -32.46
N LEU A 378 44.53 -72.43 -32.12
CA LEU A 378 43.78 -73.68 -32.21
C LEU A 378 43.67 -74.18 -33.65
N GLU A 379 43.35 -73.29 -34.59
CA GLU A 379 43.31 -73.62 -36.03
C GLU A 379 44.66 -74.12 -36.55
N ARG A 380 45.75 -73.43 -36.21
CA ARG A 380 47.11 -73.88 -36.56
C ARG A 380 47.46 -75.23 -35.93
N SER A 381 47.06 -75.47 -34.69
CA SER A 381 47.29 -76.75 -33.99
C SER A 381 46.50 -77.90 -34.63
N ILE A 382 45.26 -77.65 -35.06
CA ILE A 382 44.45 -78.62 -35.82
C ILE A 382 45.14 -78.95 -37.15
N MET A 383 45.48 -77.94 -37.94
CA MET A 383 46.20 -78.13 -39.22
C MET A 383 47.50 -78.93 -39.05
N ALA A 384 48.26 -78.65 -37.98
CA ALA A 384 49.52 -79.35 -37.71
C ALA A 384 49.32 -80.84 -37.38
N LYS A 385 48.16 -81.26 -36.85
CA LYS A 385 47.86 -82.67 -36.54
C LYS A 385 47.17 -83.44 -37.65
N GLU A 386 46.59 -82.76 -38.64
CA GLU A 386 45.94 -83.41 -39.79
C GLU A 386 46.92 -84.20 -40.67
N CYS A 387 48.11 -83.65 -40.95
CA CYS A 387 49.13 -84.34 -41.74
C CYS A 387 49.64 -85.63 -41.05
N PRO A 388 50.03 -85.61 -39.76
CA PRO A 388 50.35 -86.83 -39.02
C PRO A 388 49.23 -87.86 -39.00
N LEU A 389 47.97 -87.44 -38.78
CA LEU A 389 46.82 -88.35 -38.82
C LEU A 389 46.69 -89.02 -40.20
N LYS A 390 46.80 -88.23 -41.28
CA LYS A 390 46.73 -88.73 -42.66
C LYS A 390 47.84 -89.74 -42.94
N VAL A 391 49.07 -89.50 -42.45
CA VAL A 391 50.18 -90.46 -42.58
C VAL A 391 49.87 -91.76 -41.85
N ALA A 392 49.42 -91.69 -40.58
CA ALA A 392 49.09 -92.86 -39.79
C ALA A 392 47.94 -93.67 -40.43
N GLN A 393 46.88 -93.01 -40.90
CA GLN A 393 45.76 -93.64 -41.62
C GLN A 393 46.21 -94.28 -42.93
N THR A 394 47.03 -93.57 -43.73
CA THR A 394 47.55 -94.10 -45.01
C THR A 394 48.44 -95.32 -44.79
N ARG A 395 49.32 -95.28 -43.78
CA ARG A 395 50.16 -96.43 -43.39
C ARG A 395 49.30 -97.61 -42.96
N LEU A 396 48.26 -97.36 -42.16
CA LEU A 396 47.34 -98.39 -41.70
C LEU A 396 46.58 -99.03 -42.87
N GLU A 397 46.09 -98.21 -43.82
CA GLU A 397 45.40 -98.66 -45.03
C GLU A 397 46.32 -99.45 -45.98
N CYS A 398 47.57 -99.04 -46.19
CA CYS A 398 48.50 -99.85 -46.97
C CYS A 398 48.68 -101.26 -46.38
N ARG A 399 48.65 -101.38 -45.05
CA ARG A 399 48.82 -102.67 -44.36
C ARG A 399 47.58 -103.57 -44.40
N THR A 400 46.39 -103.04 -44.71
CA THR A 400 45.17 -103.85 -44.89
C THR A 400 45.17 -104.64 -46.20
N ARG A 401 46.07 -104.28 -47.14
CA ARG A 401 46.21 -104.92 -48.47
C ARG A 401 47.21 -106.07 -48.51
N ARG A 402 47.79 -106.45 -47.36
CA ARG A 402 48.72 -107.58 -47.28
C ARG A 402 47.97 -108.88 -47.63
N PRO A 403 48.50 -109.74 -48.52
CA PRO A 403 47.78 -110.93 -48.98
C PRO A 403 47.80 -112.08 -47.96
N ASN A 404 46.70 -112.84 -47.88
CA ASN A 404 46.60 -114.11 -47.15
C ASN A 404 47.09 -114.01 -45.68
N VAL A 405 48.05 -114.86 -45.27
CA VAL A 405 48.57 -114.95 -43.91
C VAL A 405 49.40 -113.73 -43.49
N GLU A 406 49.91 -112.96 -44.46
CA GLU A 406 50.67 -111.72 -44.19
C GLU A 406 49.78 -110.58 -43.68
N LEU A 407 48.44 -110.72 -43.74
CA LEU A 407 47.48 -109.85 -43.05
C LEU A 407 47.47 -110.12 -41.54
N CYS A 408 48.66 -110.06 -40.94
CA CYS A 408 48.88 -110.34 -39.53
C CYS A 408 48.65 -109.09 -38.68
N ARG A 409 47.99 -109.27 -37.53
CA ARG A 409 47.85 -108.25 -36.47
C ARG A 409 49.10 -108.20 -35.60
N ASP A 410 50.20 -107.79 -36.21
CA ASP A 410 51.49 -107.64 -35.56
C ASP A 410 51.60 -106.34 -34.75
N ILE A 411 52.72 -106.16 -34.04
CA ILE A 411 52.96 -104.99 -33.18
C ILE A 411 52.84 -103.66 -33.96
N PRO A 412 53.44 -103.49 -35.16
CA PRO A 412 53.26 -102.27 -35.95
C PRO A 412 51.80 -102.01 -36.32
N GLN A 413 51.00 -103.04 -36.62
CA GLN A 413 49.57 -102.89 -36.86
C GLN A 413 48.86 -102.30 -35.64
N PHE A 414 49.08 -102.85 -34.44
CA PHE A 414 48.47 -102.33 -33.21
C PHE A 414 48.92 -100.90 -32.88
N LYS A 415 50.21 -100.58 -33.06
CA LYS A 415 50.73 -99.24 -32.81
C LYS A 415 50.14 -98.20 -33.75
N LEU A 416 49.99 -98.51 -35.05
CA LEU A 416 49.33 -97.62 -36.02
C LEU A 416 47.86 -97.41 -35.72
N VAL A 417 47.12 -98.46 -35.33
CA VAL A 417 45.72 -98.30 -34.90
C VAL A 417 45.63 -97.35 -33.71
N ASN A 418 46.47 -97.55 -32.68
CA ASN A 418 46.48 -96.69 -31.51
C ASN A 418 46.91 -95.25 -31.83
N GLU A 419 47.88 -95.05 -32.72
CA GLU A 419 48.32 -93.74 -33.20
C GLU A 419 47.18 -93.00 -33.90
N VAL A 420 46.45 -93.67 -34.81
CA VAL A 420 45.27 -93.09 -35.48
C VAL A 420 44.21 -92.67 -34.46
N PHE A 421 43.84 -93.57 -33.53
CA PHE A 421 42.85 -93.26 -32.49
C PHE A 421 43.28 -92.09 -31.61
N THR A 422 44.54 -92.07 -31.16
CA THR A 422 45.05 -91.01 -30.28
C THR A 422 45.06 -89.67 -31.00
N ILE A 423 45.57 -89.59 -32.24
CA ILE A 423 45.63 -88.34 -32.98
C ILE A 423 44.22 -87.85 -33.34
N ASP A 424 43.31 -88.75 -33.72
CA ASP A 424 41.91 -88.39 -34.00
C ASP A 424 41.21 -87.83 -32.75
N ASP A 425 41.34 -88.49 -31.59
CA ASP A 425 40.81 -87.98 -30.32
C ASP A 425 41.36 -86.60 -29.95
N THR A 426 42.67 -86.37 -30.14
CA THR A 426 43.24 -85.02 -29.94
C THR A 426 42.68 -84.00 -30.93
N LEU A 427 42.41 -84.37 -32.18
CA LEU A 427 41.80 -83.50 -33.17
C LEU A 427 40.35 -83.17 -32.83
N GLN A 428 39.56 -84.16 -32.39
CA GLN A 428 38.18 -83.93 -31.93
C GLN A 428 38.15 -82.99 -30.74
N THR A 429 39.05 -83.20 -29.76
CA THR A 429 39.18 -82.32 -28.59
C THR A 429 39.54 -80.89 -29.00
N LEU A 430 40.51 -80.70 -29.90
CA LEU A 430 40.87 -79.36 -30.40
C LEU A 430 39.74 -78.70 -31.20
N LYS A 431 39.01 -79.46 -32.03
CA LYS A 431 37.86 -78.97 -32.80
C LYS A 431 36.70 -78.56 -31.88
N LEU A 432 36.46 -79.31 -30.80
CA LEU A 432 35.48 -78.94 -29.78
C LEU A 432 35.88 -77.62 -29.09
N ARG A 433 37.13 -77.50 -28.63
CA ARG A 433 37.64 -76.26 -28.03
C ARG A 433 37.58 -75.07 -28.98
N LEU A 434 37.87 -75.27 -30.27
CA LEU A 434 37.71 -74.23 -31.28
C LEU A 434 36.26 -73.74 -31.39
N ARG A 435 35.29 -74.66 -31.34
CA ARG A 435 33.86 -74.28 -31.35
C ARG A 435 33.49 -73.47 -30.11
N GLU A 436 33.82 -73.96 -28.91
CA GLU A 436 33.55 -73.26 -27.64
C GLU A 436 34.18 -71.86 -27.61
N THR A 437 35.40 -71.73 -28.15
CA THR A 437 36.11 -70.44 -28.22
C THR A 437 35.44 -69.47 -29.20
N ARG A 438 34.94 -69.97 -30.33
CA ARG A 438 34.15 -69.17 -31.30
C ARG A 438 32.82 -68.72 -30.72
N ASP A 439 32.14 -69.58 -29.97
CA ASP A 439 30.88 -69.23 -29.28
C ASP A 439 31.13 -68.14 -28.21
N THR A 440 32.25 -68.25 -27.49
CA THR A 440 32.70 -67.24 -26.51
C THR A 440 33.00 -65.90 -27.19
N LEU A 441 33.68 -65.91 -28.34
CA LEU A 441 33.93 -64.71 -29.14
C LEU A 441 32.62 -64.02 -29.54
N GLN A 442 31.62 -64.79 -30.00
CA GLN A 442 30.32 -64.23 -30.36
C GLN A 442 29.63 -63.57 -29.17
N LEU A 443 29.69 -64.17 -27.97
CA LEU A 443 29.16 -63.57 -26.74
C LEU A 443 29.87 -62.26 -26.37
N LEU A 444 31.20 -62.21 -26.50
CA LEU A 444 31.98 -60.99 -26.26
C LEU A 444 31.62 -59.88 -27.24
N LEU A 445 31.42 -60.20 -28.53
CA LEU A 445 30.98 -59.24 -29.54
C LEU A 445 29.60 -58.66 -29.23
N MET A 446 28.65 -59.49 -28.80
CA MET A 446 27.33 -59.01 -28.35
C MET A 446 27.44 -58.11 -27.12
N THR A 447 28.31 -58.46 -26.17
CA THR A 447 28.57 -57.67 -24.96
C THR A 447 29.19 -56.32 -25.32
N LYS A 448 30.13 -56.28 -26.27
CA LYS A 448 30.71 -55.04 -26.81
C LYS A 448 29.62 -54.12 -27.36
N CYS A 449 28.76 -54.61 -28.25
CA CYS A 449 27.69 -53.79 -28.84
C CYS A 449 26.75 -53.22 -27.77
N ARG A 450 26.42 -54.01 -26.74
CA ARG A 450 25.62 -53.54 -25.60
C ARG A 450 26.33 -52.43 -24.81
N LEU A 451 27.62 -52.58 -24.52
CA LEU A 451 28.40 -51.56 -23.80
C LEU A 451 28.53 -50.26 -24.61
N GLU A 452 28.74 -50.35 -25.93
CA GLU A 452 28.78 -49.20 -26.83
C GLU A 452 27.44 -48.45 -26.84
N HIS A 453 26.33 -49.19 -26.88
CA HIS A 453 24.99 -48.61 -26.80
C HIS A 453 24.75 -47.89 -25.47
N GLU A 454 25.06 -48.52 -24.34
CA GLU A 454 24.94 -47.90 -23.01
C GLU A 454 25.80 -46.63 -22.89
N LEU A 455 27.01 -46.63 -23.45
CA LEU A 455 27.86 -45.43 -23.49
C LEU A 455 27.24 -44.30 -24.30
N ALA A 456 26.58 -44.60 -25.42
CA ALA A 456 25.87 -43.61 -26.22
C ALA A 456 24.70 -42.99 -25.43
N ILE A 457 23.94 -43.80 -24.69
CA ILE A 457 22.86 -43.32 -23.80
C ILE A 457 23.45 -42.39 -22.72
N LYS A 458 24.49 -42.82 -22.01
CA LYS A 458 25.13 -42.01 -20.95
C LYS A 458 25.72 -40.70 -21.49
N ALA A 459 26.26 -40.72 -22.72
CA ALA A 459 26.74 -39.52 -23.39
C ALA A 459 25.60 -38.54 -23.72
N ASN A 460 24.44 -39.04 -24.19
CA ASN A 460 23.25 -38.22 -24.40
C ASN A 460 22.76 -37.56 -23.09
N THR A 461 22.67 -38.33 -22.01
CA THR A 461 22.28 -37.84 -20.68
C THR A 461 23.21 -36.72 -20.19
N LEU A 462 24.53 -36.89 -20.36
CA LEU A 462 25.50 -35.85 -19.99
C LEU A 462 25.39 -34.60 -20.86
N CYS A 463 25.18 -34.73 -22.17
CA CYS A 463 24.97 -33.59 -23.06
C CYS A 463 23.74 -32.77 -22.63
N ILE A 464 22.63 -33.45 -22.32
CA ILE A 464 21.41 -32.79 -21.84
C ILE A 464 21.67 -32.03 -20.53
N ASP A 465 22.21 -32.70 -19.50
CA ASP A 465 22.37 -32.06 -18.18
C ASP A 465 23.46 -31.00 -18.17
N LYS A 466 24.63 -31.30 -18.74
CA LYS A 466 25.83 -30.46 -18.61
C LYS A 466 25.86 -29.34 -19.64
N GLU A 467 25.50 -29.62 -20.89
CA GLU A 467 25.65 -28.65 -21.99
C GLU A 467 24.36 -27.85 -22.19
N LYS A 468 23.19 -28.49 -22.16
CA LYS A 468 21.91 -27.80 -22.34
C LYS A 468 21.41 -27.17 -21.05
N CYS A 469 21.06 -27.97 -20.05
CA CYS A 469 20.43 -27.49 -18.82
C CYS A 469 21.37 -26.57 -18.03
N MET A 470 22.54 -27.08 -17.63
CA MET A 470 23.53 -26.28 -16.91
C MET A 470 24.11 -25.15 -17.78
N GLY A 471 24.05 -25.26 -19.11
CA GLY A 471 24.36 -24.15 -20.02
C GLY A 471 23.40 -22.97 -19.85
N MET A 472 22.09 -23.23 -19.91
CA MET A 472 21.04 -22.20 -19.73
C MET A 472 21.06 -21.59 -18.32
N ARG A 473 21.38 -22.39 -17.31
CA ARG A 473 21.37 -21.96 -15.90
C ARG A 473 22.56 -21.08 -15.50
N LYS A 474 23.61 -20.96 -16.31
CA LYS A 474 24.77 -20.10 -16.04
C LYS A 474 24.43 -18.60 -15.99
N THR A 475 23.37 -18.21 -16.68
CA THR A 475 22.96 -16.80 -16.79
C THR A 475 22.16 -16.34 -15.56
N PHE A 476 21.96 -17.20 -14.54
CA PHE A 476 21.10 -16.92 -13.39
C PHE A 476 21.84 -16.98 -12.03
N PRO A 477 21.50 -16.11 -11.05
CA PRO A 477 20.72 -14.87 -11.15
C PRO A 477 21.66 -13.67 -11.26
N SER A 478 21.52 -12.86 -12.32
CA SER A 478 22.08 -11.52 -12.31
C SER A 478 21.44 -10.76 -11.14
N ALA A 479 22.28 -10.14 -10.31
CA ALA A 479 21.87 -9.32 -9.15
C ALA A 479 20.87 -8.20 -9.48
N LEU A 480 20.57 -7.98 -10.77
CA LEU A 480 19.54 -7.08 -11.25
C LEU A 480 18.12 -7.50 -10.81
N CYS A 481 17.81 -8.78 -10.69
CA CYS A 481 16.45 -9.22 -10.30
C CYS A 481 16.10 -8.98 -8.82
N LEU A 482 17.05 -8.52 -8.00
CA LEU A 482 16.90 -8.40 -6.55
C LEU A 482 17.15 -6.99 -6.00
N GLY A 483 17.18 -5.98 -6.88
CA GLY A 483 17.04 -4.58 -6.45
C GLY A 483 18.30 -3.96 -5.85
N ILE A 484 19.38 -3.88 -6.63
CA ILE A 484 20.34 -2.79 -6.50
C ILE A 484 20.47 -2.11 -7.87
N CYS A 485 19.53 -1.24 -8.19
CA CYS A 485 19.84 -0.06 -8.97
C CYS A 485 19.33 1.17 -8.20
N PRO A 486 20.16 2.21 -8.09
CA PRO A 486 20.00 3.33 -7.16
C PRO A 486 18.82 4.25 -7.45
#